data_AF-A0A962TF92-F1
#
_entry.id   AF-A0A962TF92-F1
#
_cell.length_a   1.000
_cell.length_b   1.000
_cell.length_c   1.000
_cell.angle_alpha   90.00
_cell.angle_beta   90.00
_cell.angle_gamma   90.00
#
_symmetry.space_group_name_H-M   'P 1'
#
loop_
_entity.id
_entity.type
_entity.pdbx_description
1 polymer ?
#
loop_
_entity_poly.entity_id
_entity_poly.type
_entity_poly.pdbx_seq_one_letter_code
_entity_poly.pdbx_strand_id
1 'polypeptide(L)'
;QLLDKRSLEIAHTLRPAPGQTVAHTEFTRDGKYALVSIWENDGALVVYDATTLKEVKRLPMRKPVGKYNVYNKITRSEGTSH
;
A
#
# COMPACT_ATOMS: atom_id res chain seq x y z
N GLN A 1 -8.66 3.51 0.89
CA GLN A 1 -9.66 3.04 1.87
C GLN A 1 -9.45 1.55 2.08
N LEU A 2 -9.74 1.02 3.27
CA LEU A 2 -9.72 -0.41 3.57
C LEU A 2 -11.15 -0.87 3.76
N LEU A 3 -11.56 -1.88 2.99
CA LEU A 3 -12.88 -2.48 3.07
C LEU A 3 -12.81 -3.77 3.88
N ASP A 4 -13.78 -3.98 4.76
CA ASP A 4 -13.99 -5.27 5.39
C ASP A 4 -14.58 -6.24 4.35
N LYS A 5 -13.95 -7.40 4.15
CA LYS A 5 -14.36 -8.35 3.11
C LYS A 5 -15.66 -9.10 3.43
N ARG A 6 -16.10 -9.11 4.69
CA ARG A 6 -17.33 -9.80 5.13
C ARG A 6 -18.54 -8.88 5.03
N SER A 7 -18.43 -7.64 5.52
CA SER A 7 -19.51 -6.67 5.46
C SER A 7 -19.54 -5.85 4.17
N LEU A 8 -18.41 -5.80 3.44
CA LEU A 8 -18.19 -4.93 2.27
C LEU A 8 -18.28 -3.43 2.59
N GLU A 9 -18.19 -3.07 3.86
CA GLU A 9 -18.19 -1.68 4.31
C GLU A 9 -16.77 -1.11 4.43
N ILE A 10 -16.67 0.21 4.41
CA ILE A 10 -15.39 0.90 4.66
C ILE A 10 -15.07 0.78 6.15
N ALA A 11 -14.11 -0.08 6.49
CA ALA A 11 -13.64 -0.23 7.86
C ALA A 11 -12.69 0.90 8.27
N HIS A 12 -11.77 1.31 7.39
CA HIS A 12 -10.79 2.34 7.68
C HIS A 12 -10.42 3.19 6.45
N THR A 13 -10.00 4.43 6.69
CA THR A 13 -9.45 5.31 5.64
C THR A 13 -8.07 5.78 6.04
N LEU A 14 -7.04 5.32 5.30
CA LEU A 14 -5.67 5.81 5.44
C LEU A 14 -5.43 7.00 4.50
N ARG A 15 -4.88 8.09 5.04
CA ARG A 15 -4.46 9.29 4.30
C ARG A 15 -2.99 9.60 4.59
N PRO A 16 -2.04 8.86 3.97
CA PRO A 16 -0.59 9.01 4.24
C PRO A 16 -0.01 10.39 3.92
N ALA A 17 -0.68 11.12 3.02
CA ALA A 17 -0.36 12.49 2.64
C ALA A 17 -1.64 13.20 2.16
N PRO A 18 -2.21 14.11 2.97
CA PRO A 18 -3.40 14.87 2.56
C PRO A 18 -3.14 15.66 1.28
N GLY A 19 -4.05 15.56 0.30
CA GLY A 19 -3.97 16.28 -0.97
C GLY A 19 -3.01 15.69 -2.01
N GLN A 20 -2.30 14.59 -1.69
CA GLN A 20 -1.37 13.93 -2.60
C GLN A 20 -1.95 12.65 -3.18
N THR A 21 -1.48 12.27 -4.37
CA THR A 21 -1.96 11.08 -5.09
C THR A 21 -1.39 9.81 -4.47
N VAL A 22 -2.27 8.97 -3.91
CA VAL A 22 -1.91 7.61 -3.46
C VAL A 22 -2.21 6.63 -4.59
N ALA A 23 -1.18 6.04 -5.18
CA ALA A 23 -1.31 5.35 -6.47
C ALA A 23 -1.38 3.83 -6.38
N HIS A 24 -0.77 3.20 -5.37
CA HIS A 24 -0.67 1.73 -5.33
C HIS A 24 -0.47 1.21 -3.91
N THR A 25 -1.00 0.02 -3.63
CA THR A 25 -0.74 -0.73 -2.40
C THR A 25 -0.26 -2.15 -2.75
N GLU A 26 0.82 -2.61 -2.12
CA GLU A 26 1.33 -3.97 -2.26
C GLU A 26 1.60 -4.57 -0.89
N PHE A 27 1.39 -5.88 -0.72
CA PHE A 27 1.65 -6.55 0.55
C PHE A 27 2.97 -7.33 0.53
N THR A 28 3.59 -7.50 1.69
CA THR A 28 4.67 -8.50 1.85
C THR A 28 4.14 -9.92 1.64
N ARG A 29 5.04 -10.88 1.42
CA ARG A 29 4.67 -12.28 1.16
C ARG A 29 3.78 -12.89 2.25
N ASP A 30 4.06 -12.55 3.50
CA ASP A 30 3.31 -12.97 4.69
C ASP A 30 2.08 -12.09 4.97
N GLY A 31 1.86 -11.03 4.19
CA GLY A 31 0.78 -10.07 4.37
C GLY A 31 0.93 -9.16 5.59
N LYS A 32 2.05 -9.25 6.34
CA LYS A 32 2.25 -8.50 7.59
C LYS A 32 2.37 -6.99 7.36
N TYR A 33 2.92 -6.59 6.22
CA TYR A 33 3.10 -5.18 5.88
C TYR A 33 2.44 -4.82 4.56
N ALA A 34 1.87 -3.62 4.52
CA ALA A 34 1.36 -2.98 3.32
C ALA A 34 2.28 -1.83 2.92
N LEU A 35 2.75 -1.83 1.67
CA LEU A 35 3.57 -0.80 1.07
C LEU A 35 2.68 0.06 0.19
N VAL A 36 2.60 1.36 0.49
CA VAL A 36 1.74 2.33 -0.17
C VAL A 36 2.59 3.40 -0.85
N SER A 37 2.40 3.59 -2.16
CA SER A 37 3.11 4.60 -2.94
C SER A 37 2.37 5.93 -2.94
N ILE A 38 3.07 7.00 -2.57
CA ILE A 38 2.66 8.39 -2.79
C ILE A 38 3.33 8.87 -4.08
N TRP A 39 2.53 9.10 -5.12
CA TRP A 39 3.01 9.34 -6.49
C TRP A 39 3.21 10.83 -6.77
N GLU A 40 4.10 11.46 -6.02
CA GLU A 40 4.46 12.87 -6.17
C GLU A 40 5.96 13.03 -6.42
N ASN A 41 6.41 14.22 -6.86
CA ASN A 41 7.84 14.49 -7.08
C ASN A 41 8.65 14.42 -5.77
N ASP A 42 8.05 14.83 -4.66
CA ASP A 42 8.49 14.70 -3.28
C ASP A 42 7.76 13.55 -2.55
N GLY A 43 7.35 12.53 -3.31
CA GLY A 43 6.59 11.40 -2.81
C GLY A 43 7.39 10.48 -1.88
N ALA A 44 6.78 9.34 -1.55
CA ALA A 44 7.37 8.34 -0.69
C ALA A 44 6.75 6.96 -0.89
N LEU A 45 7.51 5.93 -0.51
CA LEU A 45 6.99 4.62 -0.20
C LEU A 45 6.76 4.52 1.30
N VAL A 46 5.51 4.35 1.71
CA VAL A 46 5.11 4.26 3.12
C VAL A 46 4.80 2.81 3.45
N VAL A 47 5.38 2.29 4.52
CA VAL A 47 5.15 0.93 5.01
C VAL A 47 4.24 1.01 6.23
N TYR A 48 3.14 0.28 6.16
CA TYR A 48 2.17 0.12 7.24
C TYR A 48 2.22 -1.30 7.79
N ASP A 49 2.09 -1.44 9.10
CA ASP A 49 1.73 -2.72 9.72
C ASP A 49 0.25 -3.01 9.39
N ALA A 50 -0.03 -4.16 8.78
CA ALA A 50 -1.34 -4.46 8.21
C ALA A 50 -2.41 -4.75 9.27
N THR A 51 -2.02 -5.07 10.51
CA THR A 51 -2.95 -5.37 11.61
C THR A 51 -3.29 -4.10 12.37
N THR A 52 -2.28 -3.31 12.72
CA THR A 52 -2.46 -2.10 13.55
C THR A 52 -2.72 -0.85 12.72
N LEU A 53 -2.49 -0.92 11.40
CA LEU A 53 -2.59 0.18 10.44
C LEU A 53 -1.68 1.37 10.76
N LYS A 54 -0.65 1.16 11.58
CA LYS A 54 0.34 2.17 11.94
C LYS A 54 1.45 2.23 10.89
N GLU A 55 1.88 3.44 10.57
CA GLU A 55 3.07 3.65 9.77
C GLU A 55 4.30 3.15 10.55
N VAL A 56 5.06 2.25 9.95
CA VAL A 56 6.29 1.69 10.54
C VAL A 56 7.55 2.21 9.86
N LYS A 57 7.44 2.67 8.61
CA LYS A 57 8.56 3.24 7.87
C LYS A 57 8.09 4.14 6.73
N ARG A 58 8.91 5.14 6.41
CA ARG A 58 8.73 6.01 5.25
C ARG A 58 10.05 6.16 4.51
N LEU A 59 10.01 5.95 3.20
CA LEU A 59 11.15 6.06 2.31
C LEU A 59 10.87 7.15 1.27
N PRO A 60 11.51 8.33 1.35
CA PRO A 60 11.35 9.38 0.35
C PRO A 60 11.77 8.89 -1.04
N MET A 61 10.92 9.10 -2.04
CA MET A 61 11.14 8.65 -3.42
C MET A 61 10.45 9.59 -4.40
N ARG A 62 11.08 9.89 -5.53
CA ARG A 62 10.47 10.71 -6.58
C ARG A 62 9.59 9.85 -7.49
N LYS A 63 8.27 10.09 -7.45
CA LYS A 63 7.22 9.39 -8.23
C LYS A 63 7.34 7.85 -8.22
N PRO A 64 7.35 7.19 -7.04
CA PRO A 64 7.43 5.73 -6.94
C PRO A 64 6.22 5.05 -7.61
N VAL A 65 6.48 4.07 -8.48
CA VAL A 65 5.43 3.28 -9.17
C VAL A 65 5.46 1.85 -8.60
N GLY A 66 4.35 1.44 -7.98
CA GLY A 66 4.26 0.36 -6.98
C GLY A 66 4.49 -1.08 -7.46
N LYS A 67 5.68 -1.45 -7.92
CA LYS A 67 5.98 -2.84 -8.30
C LYS A 67 7.21 -3.32 -7.55
N TYR A 68 7.03 -3.85 -6.34
CA TYR A 68 8.12 -4.15 -5.40
C TYR A 68 8.12 -5.58 -4.85
N ASN A 69 7.08 -6.41 -5.05
CA ASN A 69 7.07 -7.80 -4.56
C ASN A 69 7.10 -8.83 -5.70
N VAL A 70 8.29 -9.42 -5.90
CA VAL A 70 8.56 -10.47 -6.90
C VAL A 70 7.71 -11.72 -6.66
N TYR A 71 7.55 -12.16 -5.41
CA TYR A 71 6.86 -13.42 -5.10
C TYR A 71 5.36 -13.33 -5.37
N ASN A 72 4.72 -12.23 -4.96
CA ASN A 72 3.29 -12.03 -5.20
C ASN A 72 2.99 -11.96 -6.70
N LYS A 73 3.87 -11.30 -7.47
CA LYS A 73 3.74 -11.17 -8.94
C LYS A 73 3.83 -12.49 -9.70
N ILE A 74 4.48 -13.53 -9.16
CA ILE A 74 4.65 -14.81 -9.86
C ILE A 74 3.74 -15.94 -9.33
N THR A 75 3.09 -15.77 -8.17
CA THR A 75 2.29 -16.86 -7.55
C THR A 75 0.84 -16.52 -7.22
N ARG A 76 0.40 -15.26 -7.28
CA ARG A 76 -1.00 -14.88 -6.97
C ARG A 76 -1.58 -13.99 -8.06
N SER A 77 -2.71 -14.39 -8.64
CA SER A 77 -3.46 -13.55 -9.61
C SER A 77 -4.37 -12.52 -8.92
N GLU A 78 -4.75 -12.75 -7.65
CA GLU A 78 -5.48 -11.77 -6.85
C GLU A 78 -4.53 -10.83 -6.11
N GLY A 79 -4.71 -9.51 -6.30
CA GLY A 79 -3.94 -8.47 -5.60
C GLY A 79 -2.75 -7.90 -6.38
N THR A 80 -2.57 -8.27 -7.65
CA THR A 80 -1.61 -7.62 -8.55
C THR A 80 -2.33 -6.63 -9.47
N SER A 81 -1.94 -5.34 -9.44
CA SER A 81 -2.39 -4.38 -10.44
C SER A 81 -1.83 -4.73 -11.83
N HIS A 82 -2.71 -4.78 -12.84
CA HIS A 82 -2.38 -4.75 -14.26
C HIS A 82 -2.17 -3.30 -14.73
#